data_AF-A0A9R1PKA4-F1
#
_entry.id   AF-A0A9R1PKA4-F1
#
_cell.length_a   1.000
_cell.length_b   1.000
_cell.length_c   1.000
_cell.angle_alpha   90.00
_cell.angle_beta   90.00
_cell.angle_gamma   90.00
#
_symmetry.space_group_name_H-M   'P 1'
#
loop_
_entity.id
_entity.type
_entity.pdbx_description
1 polymer ?
#
loop_
_entity_poly.entity_id
_entity_poly.type
_entity_poly.pdbx_seq_one_letter_code
_entity_poly.pdbx_strand_id
1 'polypeptide(L)'
;MGTLLPCHPTLTLLPLLFAAAIVGVRCAPVYRPEYLVDGNQLLAELATNPLVNAWYAGDTPTAPTEIADLCLGVYGDGGGAGGFVGNVSHAADGSSYNVNGVNGRRFLVQWLWNPVLGACYGPNSSN
;
A
#
# COMPACT_ATOMS: atom_id res chain seq x y z
N MET A 1 -13.18 -4.19 -25.04
CA MET A 1 -12.02 -3.40 -24.57
C MET A 1 -12.57 -2.16 -23.88
N GLY A 2 -12.65 -2.17 -22.56
CA GLY A 2 -13.16 -1.04 -21.77
C GLY A 2 -12.01 -0.11 -21.37
N THR A 3 -12.18 1.19 -21.57
CA THR A 3 -11.28 2.21 -21.05
C THR A 3 -11.53 2.39 -19.55
N LEU A 4 -10.49 2.21 -18.74
CA LEU A 4 -10.52 2.51 -17.30
C LEU A 4 -10.35 4.02 -17.12
N LEU A 5 -11.39 4.70 -16.62
CA LEU A 5 -11.34 6.12 -16.27
C LEU A 5 -11.17 6.26 -14.74
N PRO A 6 -10.31 7.18 -14.27
CA PRO A 6 -10.16 7.45 -12.84
C PRO A 6 -11.39 8.21 -12.30
N CYS A 7 -12.12 7.61 -11.36
CA CYS A 7 -13.18 8.28 -10.61
C CYS A 7 -12.56 9.04 -9.42
N HIS A 8 -12.55 10.37 -9.49
CA HIS A 8 -12.12 11.22 -8.38
C HIS A 8 -13.29 11.44 -7.39
N PRO A 9 -13.07 11.38 -6.07
CA PRO A 9 -14.14 11.35 -5.07
C PRO A 9 -14.82 12.70 -4.78
N THR A 10 -14.45 13.80 -5.44
CA THR A 10 -15.00 15.14 -5.11
C THR A 10 -15.99 15.71 -6.13
N LEU A 11 -16.32 15.02 -7.22
CA LEU A 11 -17.39 15.47 -8.12
C LEU A 11 -18.46 14.39 -8.32
N THR A 12 -19.72 14.84 -8.22
CA THR A 12 -20.98 14.17 -8.54
C THR A 12 -21.70 13.41 -7.42
N LEU A 13 -22.08 14.11 -6.35
CA LEU A 13 -23.50 14.07 -5.99
C LEU A 13 -24.30 14.72 -7.14
N LEU A 14 -25.31 14.00 -7.66
CA LEU A 14 -26.55 14.53 -8.26
C LEU A 14 -26.85 14.53 -9.78
N PRO A 15 -26.12 13.86 -10.71
CA PRO A 15 -26.86 13.40 -11.92
C PRO A 15 -26.47 12.04 -12.53
N LEU A 16 -25.68 11.18 -11.87
CA LEU A 16 -25.22 9.91 -12.47
C LEU A 16 -25.83 8.63 -11.87
N LEU A 17 -26.97 8.73 -11.18
CA LEU A 17 -27.72 7.53 -10.77
C LEU A 17 -28.34 6.76 -11.95
N PHE A 18 -28.40 7.34 -13.16
CA PHE A 18 -29.00 6.68 -14.33
C PHE A 18 -28.02 6.18 -15.41
N ALA A 19 -26.73 6.51 -15.35
CA ALA A 19 -25.78 6.11 -16.42
C ALA A 19 -24.88 4.90 -16.06
N ALA A 20 -24.80 4.51 -14.78
CA ALA A 20 -23.89 3.44 -14.34
C ALA A 20 -24.37 2.02 -14.71
N ALA A 21 -25.66 1.82 -15.00
CA ALA A 21 -26.22 0.50 -15.26
C ALA A 21 -25.98 -0.03 -16.71
N ILE A 22 -25.64 0.85 -17.66
CA ILE A 22 -25.69 0.50 -19.10
C ILE A 22 -24.32 0.06 -19.66
N VAL A 23 -23.20 0.46 -19.03
CA VAL A 23 -21.86 0.27 -19.64
C VAL A 23 -20.98 -0.73 -18.87
N GLY A 24 -21.50 -1.45 -17.87
CA GLY A 24 -20.73 -2.46 -17.14
C GLY A 24 -19.48 -1.88 -16.46
N VAL A 25 -19.50 -0.58 -16.11
CA VAL A 25 -18.40 0.08 -15.41
C VAL A 25 -18.34 -0.52 -14.01
N ARG A 26 -17.41 -1.45 -13.80
CA ARG A 26 -17.01 -1.85 -12.47
C ARG A 26 -16.17 -0.71 -11.92
N CYS A 27 -16.70 0.05 -10.97
CA CYS A 27 -15.88 0.92 -10.15
C CYS A 27 -14.90 0.04 -9.39
N ALA A 28 -13.65 -0.05 -9.87
CA ALA A 28 -12.58 -0.56 -9.05
C ALA A 28 -12.25 0.55 -8.03
N PRO A 29 -12.18 0.25 -6.72
CA PRO A 29 -11.73 1.24 -5.76
C PRO A 29 -10.33 1.69 -6.18
N VAL A 30 -10.19 2.98 -6.54
CA VAL A 30 -8.88 3.62 -6.63
C VAL A 30 -8.40 3.76 -5.19
N TYR A 31 -7.56 2.83 -4.75
CA TYR A 31 -6.78 2.97 -3.54
C TYR A 31 -5.92 4.24 -3.71
N ARG A 32 -6.31 5.33 -3.05
CA ARG A 32 -5.45 6.51 -2.90
C ARG A 32 -4.35 6.09 -1.92
N PRO A 33 -3.08 6.00 -2.32
CA PRO A 33 -2.00 5.54 -1.44
C PRO A 33 -1.70 6.50 -0.28
N GLU A 34 -2.31 7.68 -0.26
CA GLU A 34 -1.98 8.76 0.68
C GLU A 34 -2.83 8.74 1.97
N TYR A 35 -3.87 7.89 2.08
CA TYR A 35 -4.77 7.89 3.25
C TYR A 35 -5.29 6.52 3.68
N LEU A 36 -4.76 5.42 3.13
CA LEU A 36 -5.10 4.11 3.68
C LEU A 36 -4.09 3.77 4.77
N VAL A 37 -4.48 4.07 6.00
CA VAL A 37 -3.89 3.44 7.18
C VAL A 37 -4.11 1.94 7.04
N ASP A 38 -3.11 1.23 6.55
CA ASP A 38 -3.09 -0.22 6.60
C ASP A 38 -2.81 -0.60 8.06
N GLY A 39 -3.60 -1.52 8.62
CA GLY A 39 -3.42 -1.95 10.01
C GLY A 39 -2.01 -2.50 10.28
N ASN A 40 -1.28 -2.95 9.25
CA ASN A 40 0.13 -3.32 9.40
C ASN A 40 1.05 -2.14 9.69
N GLN A 41 0.82 -0.96 9.10
CA GLN A 41 1.62 0.24 9.27
C GLN A 41 1.41 0.74 10.69
N LEU A 42 0.16 0.89 11.11
CA LEU A 42 -0.18 1.38 12.45
C LEU A 42 0.39 0.51 13.57
N LEU A 43 0.43 -0.82 13.37
CA LEU A 43 1.05 -1.74 14.32
C LEU A 43 2.58 -1.63 14.32
N ALA A 44 3.20 -1.47 13.14
CA ALA A 44 4.64 -1.28 13.01
C ALA A 44 5.09 0.04 13.64
N GLU A 45 4.33 1.11 13.43
CA GLU A 45 4.54 2.44 14.01
C GLU A 45 4.59 2.38 15.54
N LEU A 46 3.52 1.84 16.15
CA LEU A 46 3.42 1.69 17.60
C LEU A 46 4.52 0.80 18.17
N ALA A 47 4.91 -0.26 17.46
CA ALA A 47 5.93 -1.20 17.93
C ALA A 47 7.36 -0.65 17.84
N THR A 48 7.65 0.17 16.82
CA THR A 48 9.02 0.60 16.52
C THR A 48 9.36 1.98 17.04
N ASN A 49 8.37 2.82 17.36
CA ASN A 49 8.58 4.14 17.96
C ASN A 49 7.54 4.53 19.04
N PRO A 50 7.29 3.69 20.07
CA PRO A 50 6.20 3.92 21.04
C PRO A 50 6.34 5.20 21.87
N LEU A 51 7.56 5.74 21.98
CA LEU A 51 7.88 6.93 22.77
C LEU A 51 8.20 8.15 21.89
N VAL A 52 8.09 8.00 20.56
CA VAL A 52 8.42 9.06 19.58
C VAL A 52 9.84 9.60 19.76
N ASN A 53 10.78 8.70 20.08
CA ASN A 53 12.17 9.02 20.37
C ASN A 53 13.23 8.16 19.67
N ALA A 54 12.81 7.27 18.77
CA ALA A 54 13.71 6.35 18.07
C ALA A 54 14.02 6.77 16.62
N TRP A 55 12.99 7.19 15.85
CA TRP A 55 13.10 7.39 14.40
C TRP A 55 12.71 8.80 13.99
N TYR A 56 13.57 9.45 13.20
CA TYR A 56 13.41 10.83 12.74
C TYR A 56 13.94 11.01 11.31
N ALA A 57 13.33 11.92 10.55
CA ALA A 57 13.83 12.40 9.28
C ALA A 57 14.96 13.42 9.53
N GLY A 58 16.19 13.01 9.24
CA GLY A 58 17.39 13.83 9.40
C GLY A 58 18.04 13.73 10.78
N ASP A 59 19.09 14.52 10.98
CA ASP A 59 19.95 14.40 12.17
C ASP A 59 19.35 15.02 13.44
N THR A 60 18.31 15.84 13.31
CA THR A 60 17.64 16.51 14.42
C THR A 60 16.28 15.87 14.70
N PRO A 61 15.90 15.65 15.98
CA PRO A 61 14.65 14.99 16.37
C PRO A 61 13.42 15.88 16.22
N THR A 62 13.35 16.64 15.12
CA THR A 62 12.31 17.64 14.83
C THR A 62 11.22 17.11 13.91
N ALA A 63 11.44 15.96 13.27
CA ALA A 63 10.51 15.34 12.36
C ALA A 63 10.50 13.82 12.61
N PRO A 64 9.66 13.30 13.52
CA PRO A 64 9.52 11.87 13.73
C PRO A 64 9.19 11.17 12.40
N THR A 65 9.72 9.98 12.19
CA THR A 65 9.47 9.20 10.98
C THR A 65 9.13 7.78 11.37
N GLU A 66 8.18 7.21 10.67
CA GLU A 66 7.71 5.87 10.92
C GLU A 66 8.39 4.88 9.99
N ILE A 67 8.67 3.68 10.50
CA ILE A 67 9.46 2.68 9.76
C ILE A 67 8.72 2.17 8.50
N ALA A 68 7.40 2.26 8.51
CA ALA A 68 6.53 1.93 7.38
C ALA A 68 6.53 3.04 6.32
N ASP A 69 6.54 4.30 6.74
CA ASP A 69 6.53 5.46 5.83
C ASP A 69 7.75 5.51 4.90
N LEU A 70 8.89 4.98 5.35
CA LEU A 70 10.09 4.84 4.53
C LEU A 70 9.92 3.87 3.34
N CYS A 71 8.89 3.03 3.38
CA CYS A 71 8.63 1.97 2.43
C CYS A 71 7.26 2.10 1.77
N LEU A 72 6.69 3.33 1.75
CA LEU A 72 5.44 3.60 1.08
C LEU A 72 5.45 3.07 -0.37
N GLY A 73 4.48 2.23 -0.68
CA GLY A 73 4.34 1.64 -2.01
C GLY A 73 5.24 0.43 -2.29
N VAL A 74 6.07 -0.01 -1.33
CA VAL A 74 6.92 -1.20 -1.49
C VAL A 74 6.21 -2.43 -0.95
N TYR A 75 5.84 -3.35 -1.84
CA TYR A 75 5.20 -4.63 -1.47
C TYR A 75 5.96 -5.86 -1.98
N GLY A 76 7.01 -5.64 -2.77
CA GLY A 76 7.84 -6.66 -3.39
C GLY A 76 9.09 -6.04 -4.00
N ASP A 77 10.01 -6.89 -4.47
CA ASP A 77 11.29 -6.44 -5.03
C ASP A 77 11.08 -5.50 -6.23
N GLY A 78 11.80 -4.38 -6.26
CA GLY A 78 11.65 -3.35 -7.30
C GLY A 78 10.38 -2.51 -7.18
N GLY A 79 9.65 -2.59 -6.07
CA GLY A 79 8.48 -1.74 -5.78
C GLY A 79 8.84 -0.33 -5.26
N GLY A 80 7.81 0.50 -5.05
CA GLY A 80 7.91 1.87 -4.54
C GLY A 80 8.30 2.90 -5.60
N ALA A 81 9.50 2.77 -6.19
CA ALA A 81 9.97 3.71 -7.20
C ALA A 81 9.02 3.73 -8.42
N GLY A 82 8.52 4.91 -8.83
CA GLY A 82 7.65 5.05 -10.00
C GLY A 82 6.22 4.51 -9.83
N GLY A 83 5.78 4.19 -8.61
CA GLY A 83 4.42 3.74 -8.32
C GLY A 83 4.15 2.26 -8.63
N PHE A 84 5.22 1.45 -8.78
CA PHE A 84 5.10 0.02 -8.99
C PHE A 84 4.97 -0.73 -7.66
N VAL A 85 4.11 -1.76 -7.63
CA VAL A 85 3.94 -2.65 -6.45
C VAL A 85 5.18 -3.50 -6.17
N GLY A 86 6.02 -3.71 -7.19
CA GLY A 86 7.16 -4.63 -7.16
C GLY A 86 6.80 -6.05 -7.59
N ASN A 87 7.78 -6.94 -7.51
CA ASN A 87 7.60 -8.35 -7.83
C ASN A 87 6.85 -9.05 -6.69
N VAL A 88 5.60 -9.44 -6.95
CA VAL A 88 4.69 -10.07 -5.98
C VAL A 88 4.02 -11.29 -6.59
N SER A 89 3.42 -12.14 -5.76
CA SER A 89 2.68 -13.30 -6.24
C SER A 89 1.32 -12.88 -6.82
N HIS A 90 0.83 -13.67 -7.80
CA HIS A 90 -0.46 -13.44 -8.44
C HIS A 90 -1.37 -14.66 -8.28
N ALA A 91 -2.62 -14.42 -7.96
CA ALA A 91 -3.65 -15.43 -7.90
C ALA A 91 -4.24 -15.68 -9.31
N ALA A 92 -4.97 -16.78 -9.46
CA ALA A 92 -5.60 -17.15 -10.73
C ALA A 92 -6.65 -16.12 -11.21
N ASP A 93 -7.21 -15.32 -10.30
CA ASP A 93 -8.15 -14.23 -10.60
C ASP A 93 -7.44 -12.90 -10.94
N GLY A 94 -6.11 -12.89 -10.98
CA GLY A 94 -5.29 -11.72 -11.26
C GLY A 94 -4.98 -10.84 -10.05
N SER A 95 -5.47 -11.18 -8.85
CA SER A 95 -5.14 -10.42 -7.63
C SER A 95 -3.68 -10.61 -7.21
N SER A 96 -3.04 -9.54 -6.76
CA SER A 96 -1.67 -9.54 -6.26
C SER A 96 -1.61 -9.77 -4.75
N TYR A 97 -0.62 -10.52 -4.28
CA TYR A 97 -0.40 -10.77 -2.87
C TYR A 97 1.07 -11.07 -2.56
N ASN A 98 1.49 -10.84 -1.33
CA ASN A 98 2.80 -11.23 -0.82
C ASN A 98 2.71 -12.01 0.51
N VAL A 99 1.52 -12.15 1.08
CA VAL A 99 1.29 -12.93 2.31
C VAL A 99 0.17 -13.93 2.10
N ASN A 100 0.44 -15.19 2.47
CA ASN A 100 -0.58 -16.22 2.61
C ASN A 100 -1.07 -16.23 4.05
N GLY A 101 -2.35 -15.94 4.25
CA GLY A 101 -3.01 -16.02 5.54
C GLY A 101 -3.76 -17.33 5.75
N VAL A 102 -4.43 -17.41 6.90
CA VAL A 102 -5.25 -18.56 7.28
C VAL A 102 -6.48 -18.70 6.38
N ASN A 103 -6.97 -19.93 6.22
CA ASN A 103 -8.17 -20.27 5.43
C ASN A 103 -8.10 -19.79 3.96
N GLY A 104 -6.91 -19.80 3.36
CA GLY A 104 -6.70 -19.43 1.96
C GLY A 104 -6.82 -17.93 1.67
N ARG A 105 -6.96 -17.08 2.71
CA ARG A 105 -6.92 -15.62 2.55
C ARG A 105 -5.53 -15.20 2.10
N ARG A 106 -5.48 -14.22 1.21
CA ARG A 106 -4.23 -13.64 0.71
C ARG A 106 -4.25 -12.15 0.98
N PHE A 107 -3.10 -11.61 1.34
CA PHE A 107 -2.93 -10.21 1.70
C PHE A 107 -1.76 -9.61 0.92
N LEU A 108 -1.90 -8.32 0.63
CA LEU A 108 -0.83 -7.49 0.14
C LEU A 108 -0.46 -6.55 1.28
N VAL A 109 0.71 -6.78 1.88
CA VAL A 109 1.18 -6.13 3.11
C VAL A 109 2.40 -5.28 2.76
N GLN A 110 2.43 -4.03 3.18
CA GLN A 110 3.58 -3.16 2.90
C GLN A 110 4.83 -3.68 3.61
N TRP A 111 5.98 -3.55 2.96
CA TRP A 111 7.27 -3.87 3.57
C TRP A 111 7.70 -2.78 4.56
N LEU A 112 8.58 -3.12 5.49
CA LEU A 112 9.10 -2.17 6.48
C LEU A 112 10.58 -1.91 6.24
N TRP A 113 11.04 -0.72 6.64
CA TRP A 113 12.46 -0.40 6.55
C TRP A 113 13.28 -1.28 7.49
N ASN A 114 14.32 -1.92 6.97
CA ASN A 114 15.28 -2.66 7.76
C ASN A 114 16.59 -1.85 7.89
N PRO A 115 16.93 -1.33 9.08
CA PRO A 115 18.12 -0.51 9.27
C PRO A 115 19.43 -1.29 9.14
N VAL A 116 19.41 -2.62 9.30
CA VAL A 116 20.60 -3.47 9.13
C VAL A 116 20.94 -3.64 7.65
N LEU A 117 19.91 -3.74 6.80
CA LEU A 117 20.07 -3.88 5.35
C LEU A 117 20.14 -2.52 4.63
N GLY A 118 19.67 -1.45 5.28
CA GLY A 118 19.50 -0.15 4.62
C GLY A 118 18.52 -0.21 3.46
N ALA A 119 17.48 -1.05 3.58
CA ALA A 119 16.49 -1.29 2.53
C ALA A 119 15.14 -1.70 3.11
N CYS A 120 14.07 -1.51 2.34
CA CYS A 120 12.77 -2.09 2.63
C CYS A 120 12.84 -3.61 2.51
N TYR A 121 12.31 -4.31 3.51
CA TYR A 121 12.35 -5.76 3.58
C TYR A 121 11.00 -6.33 4.02
N GLY A 122 10.65 -7.49 3.49
CA GLY A 122 9.39 -8.15 3.84
C GLY A 122 9.23 -9.54 3.25
N PRO A 123 8.01 -10.09 3.34
CA PRO A 123 7.73 -11.47 2.95
C PRO A 123 8.08 -11.75 1.47
N ASN A 124 8.80 -12.86 1.25
CA ASN A 124 9.30 -13.31 -0.06
C ASN A 124 10.32 -12.37 -0.73
N SER A 125 11.03 -11.54 0.04
CA SER A 125 12.18 -10.82 -0.48
C SER A 125 13.24 -11.78 -1.04
N SER A 126 13.81 -11.42 -2.19
CA SER A 126 14.82 -12.23 -2.89
C SER A 126 16.27 -11.91 -2.50
N ASN A 127 16.51 -10.96 -1.59
CA ASN A 127 17.83 -10.61 -1.05
C ASN A 127 17.97 -10.94 0.44
#